data_AF-A0A3C0A353-F1
#
_entry.id   AF-A0A3C0A353-F1
#
_cell.length_a   1.000
_cell.length_b   1.000
_cell.length_c   1.000
_cell.angle_alpha   90.00
_cell.angle_beta   90.00
_cell.angle_gamma   90.00
#
_symmetry.space_group_name_H-M   'P 1'
#
loop_
_entity.id
_entity.type
_entity.pdbx_description
1 polymer ?
#
loop_
_entity_poly.entity_id
_entity_poly.type
_entity_poly.pdbx_seq_one_letter_code
_entity_poly.pdbx_strand_id
1 'polypeptide(L)' 'MEKRLLTVEELGTYLSLPKSSIYTMVCNRKIPRECVVKIGRVLRFEREAIDKWISGKRSCPGS' A
#
# COMPACT_ATOMS: atom_id res chain seq x y z
N MET A 1 -20.87 2.08 -6.43
CA MET A 1 -20.21 2.20 -5.11
C MET A 1 -18.94 1.35 -5.16
N GLU A 2 -17.80 1.96 -5.48
CA GLU A 2 -16.56 1.25 -5.74
C GLU A 2 -15.82 0.89 -4.45
N LYS A 3 -15.44 -0.39 -4.33
CA LYS A 3 -14.69 -0.92 -3.19
C LYS A 3 -13.25 -0.40 -3.28
N ARG A 4 -13.00 0.80 -2.72
CA ARG A 4 -11.70 1.48 -2.70
C ARG A 4 -10.61 0.76 -1.88
N LEU A 5 -11.01 -0.22 -1.06
CA LEU A 5 -10.16 -0.88 -0.07
C LEU A 5 -9.77 -2.30 -0.50
N LEU A 6 -8.48 -2.49 -0.78
CA LEU A 6 -7.79 -3.75 -1.04
C LEU A 6 -7.32 -4.38 0.28
N THR A 7 -7.25 -5.71 0.33
CA THR A 7 -6.59 -6.42 1.43
C THR A 7 -5.08 -6.53 1.22
N VAL A 8 -4.33 -6.96 2.24
CA VAL A 8 -2.88 -7.25 2.10
C VAL A 8 -2.60 -8.29 1.01
N GLU A 9 -3.54 -9.22 0.79
CA GLU A 9 -3.43 -10.26 -0.23
C GLU A 9 -3.65 -9.69 -1.63
N GLU A 10 -4.71 -8.91 -1.82
CA GLU A 10 -4.93 -8.21 -3.10
C GLU A 10 -3.82 -7.22 -3.42
N LEU A 11 -3.28 -6.51 -2.42
CA LEU A 11 -2.13 -5.63 -2.61
C LEU A 11 -0.88 -6.42 -3.06
N GLY A 12 -0.69 -7.62 -2.52
CA GLY A 12 0.39 -8.52 -2.93
C GLY A 12 0.24 -8.98 -4.36
N THR A 13 -0.97 -9.35 -4.77
CA THR A 13 -1.26 -9.65 -6.18
C THR A 13 -1.06 -8.42 -7.07
N TYR A 14 -1.42 -7.22 -6.60
CA TYR A 14 -1.33 -5.98 -7.36
C TYR A 14 0.11 -5.52 -7.60
N LEU A 15 0.97 -5.56 -6.56
CA LEU A 15 2.40 -5.23 -6.69
C LEU A 15 3.26 -6.42 -7.13
N SER A 16 2.69 -7.63 -7.25
CA SER A 16 3.43 -8.88 -7.40
C SER A 16 4.47 -9.08 -6.29
N LEU A 17 4.06 -8.82 -5.04
CA LEU A 17 4.90 -8.92 -3.85
C LEU A 17 4.32 -9.93 -2.85
N PRO A 18 5.18 -10.70 -2.14
CA PRO A 18 4.71 -11.59 -1.09
C PRO A 18 4.19 -10.81 0.12
N LYS A 19 3.20 -11.38 0.82
CA LYS A 19 2.57 -10.80 2.02
C LYS A 19 3.62 -10.34 3.04
N SER A 20 4.66 -11.15 3.24
CA SER A 20 5.78 -10.84 4.14
C SER A 20 6.52 -9.55 3.76
N SER A 21 6.78 -9.32 2.47
CA SER A 21 7.40 -8.07 2.01
C SER A 21 6.51 -6.86 2.27
N ILE A 22 5.18 -7.00 2.17
CA ILE A 22 4.25 -5.91 2.49
C ILE A 22 4.31 -5.59 3.98
N TYR A 23 4.26 -6.59 4.86
CA TYR A 23 4.41 -6.37 6.30
C TYR A 23 5.75 -5.71 6.64
N THR A 24 6.85 -6.14 6.01
CA THR A 24 8.16 -5.50 6.16
C THR A 24 8.14 -4.06 5.68
N MET A 25 7.49 -3.75 4.55
CA MET A 25 7.38 -2.38 4.04
C MET A 25 6.53 -1.47 4.93
N VAL A 26 5.44 -1.98 5.50
CA VAL A 26 4.61 -1.26 6.47
C VAL A 26 5.41 -0.99 7.76
N CYS A 27 6.10 -2.02 8.27
CA CYS A 27 6.94 -1.90 9.47
C CYS A 27 8.09 -0.90 9.28
N ASN A 28 8.73 -0.94 8.10
CA ASN A 28 9.83 -0.06 7.73
C ASN A 28 9.35 1.34 7.27
N ARG A 29 8.07 1.67 7.52
CA ARG A 29 7.39 2.92 7.13
C ARG A 29 7.55 3.32 5.65
N LYS A 30 7.85 2.35 4.78
CA LYS A 30 7.93 2.58 3.34
C LYS A 30 6.56 2.88 2.75
N ILE A 31 5.51 2.24 3.27
CA ILE A 31 4.12 2.52 2.93
C ILE A 31 3.57 3.50 3.99
N PRO A 32 3.08 4.68 3.59
CA PRO A 32 2.60 5.66 4.53
C PRO A 32 1.26 5.22 5.13
N ARG A 33 1.03 5.59 6.40
CA ARG A 33 -0.16 5.23 7.20
C ARG A 33 -1.49 5.65 6.56
N GLU A 34 -1.46 6.67 5.71
CA GLU A 34 -2.58 7.14 4.89
C GLU A 34 -3.01 6.14 3.81
N CYS A 35 -2.10 5.29 3.32
CA CYS A 35 -2.45 4.15 2.48
C CYS A 35 -3.00 2.96 3.28
N VAL A 36 -2.88 2.98 4.62
CA VAL A 36 -3.19 1.84 5.49
C VAL A 36 -4.38 2.18 6.39
N VAL A 37 -5.54 1.71 6.00
CA VAL A 37 -6.76 1.81 6.78
C VAL A 37 -6.83 0.65 7.76
N LYS A 38 -6.58 0.94 9.04
CA LYS A 38 -6.76 -0.05 10.11
C LYS A 38 -8.25 -0.18 10.43
N ILE A 39 -8.84 -1.32 10.06
CA ILE A 39 -10.21 -1.69 10.44
C ILE A 39 -10.11 -2.81 11.48
N GLY A 40 -10.16 -2.43 12.76
CA GLY A 40 -10.06 -3.36 13.88
C GLY A 40 -8.74 -4.15 13.87
N ARG A 41 -8.83 -5.47 13.61
CA ARG A 41 -7.69 -6.41 13.50
C ARG A 41 -7.13 -6.56 12.09
N VAL A 42 -7.80 -6.02 11.07
CA VAL A 42 -7.38 -6.15 9.68
C VAL A 42 -6.84 -4.84 9.12
N LEU A 43 -5.81 -4.95 8.30
CA LEU A 43 -5.26 -3.84 7.54
C LEU A 43 -5.89 -3.86 6.15
N ARG A 44 -6.51 -2.75 5.77
CA ARG A 44 -7.00 -2.49 4.43
C ARG A 44 -6.16 -1.40 3.79
N PHE A 45 -6.06 -1.44 2.48
CA PHE A 45 -5.24 -0.53 1.71
C PHE A 45 -6.10 0.17 0.67
N GLU A 46 -6.04 1.50 0.63
CA GLU A 46 -6.81 2.23 -0.37
C GLU A 46 -6.07 2.25 -1.70
N ARG A 47 -6.73 1.80 -2.78
CA ARG A 47 -6.13 1.71 -4.12
C ARG A 47 -5.61 3.07 -4.60
N GLU A 48 -6.39 4.12 -4.43
CA GLU A 48 -6.00 5.49 -4.82
C GLU A 48 -4.77 5.97 -4.04
N ALA A 49 -4.70 5.67 -2.74
CA ALA A 49 -3.55 6.02 -1.93
C ALA A 49 -2.29 5.24 -2.35
N ILE A 50 -2.41 3.97 -2.72
CA ILE A 50 -1.30 3.16 -3.23
C ILE A 50 -0.80 3.71 -4.57
N ASP A 51 -1.71 4.04 -5.48
CA ASP A 51 -1.37 4.62 -6.78
C ASP A 51 -0.60 5.95 -6.61
N LYS A 52 -1.10 6.83 -5.74
CA LYS A 52 -0.46 8.09 -5.38
C LYS A 52 0.92 7.89 -4.76
N TRP A 53 1.08 6.88 -3.90
CA TRP A 53 2.36 6.52 -3.30
C TRP A 53 3.37 5.99 -4.32
N ILE A 54 2.95 5.12 -5.25
CA ILE A 54 3.81 4.62 -6.33
C ILE A 54 4.23 5.77 -7.25
N SER A 55 3.29 6.65 -7.60
CA SER A 55 3.55 7.85 -8.40
C SER A 55 4.58 8.76 -7.72
N GLY A 56 4.44 9.01 -6.41
CA GLY A 56 5.40 9.79 -5.62
C GLY A 56 6.79 9.17 -5.52
N LYS A 57 6.90 7.84 -5.50
CA LYS A 57 8.19 7.11 -5.52
C LYS A 57 8.86 7.06 -6.89
N ARG A 58 8.09 7.13 -7.98
CA ARG A 58 8.63 7.20 -9.35
C ARG A 58 9.25 8.56 -9.65
N SER A 59 8.95 9.60 -8.88
CA SER A 59 9.67 10.87 -8.96
C SER A 59 11.05 10.68 -8.31
N CYS A 60 12.00 10.26 -9.12
CA CYS A 60 13.41 10.32 -8.77
C CYS A 60 13.78 11.79 -8.45
N PRO A 61 14.53 12.05 -7.36
CA PRO A 61 15.26 13.30 -7.20
C PRO A 61 16.38 13.32 -8.25
N GLY A 62 16.05 13.81 -9.44
CA GLY A 62 16.98 14.11 -10.52
C GLY A 62 16.77 15.56 -10.94
N SER A 63 17.34 16.49 -10.16
CA SER A 63 17.56 17.89 -10.53
C SER A 63 18.84 18.34 -9.86
#